data_AF-A0A842NLR8-F1
#
_entry.id   AF-A0A842NLR8-F1
#
_cell.length_a   1.000
_cell.length_b   1.000
_cell.length_c   1.000
_cell.angle_alpha   90.00
_cell.angle_beta   90.00
_cell.angle_gamma   90.00
#
_symmetry.space_group_name_H-M   'P 1'
#
loop_
_entity.id
_entity.type
_entity.pdbx_description
1 polymer ?
#
loop_
_entity_poly.entity_id
_entity_poly.type
_entity_poly.pdbx_seq_one_letter_code
_entity_poly.pdbx_strand_id
1 'polypeptide(L)' 'MLKVYKRKLLIGLMILLVLFALIFILALVDLQRGVPLFGTGLRYDVENVTVIILSILSIVKVIREIIKVEHQ' A
#
# COMPACT_ATOMS: atom_id res chain seq x y z
N MET A 1 10.10 27.70 -4.86
CA MET A 1 8.88 26.88 -5.05
C MET A 1 9.15 25.37 -5.04
N LEU A 2 10.17 24.85 -5.74
CA LEU A 2 10.46 23.40 -5.80
C LEU A 2 10.54 22.69 -4.44
N LYS A 3 11.20 23.30 -3.44
CA LYS A 3 11.35 22.71 -2.09
C LYS A 3 10.00 22.49 -1.38
N VAL A 4 9.04 23.40 -1.55
CA VAL A 4 7.70 23.29 -0.93
C VAL A 4 6.89 22.19 -1.60
N TYR A 5 6.99 22.06 -2.94
CA TYR A 5 6.36 20.97 -3.69
C TYR A 5 6.93 19.60 -3.33
N LYS A 6 8.27 19.47 -3.24
CA LYS A 6 8.94 18.23 -2.79
C LYS A 6 8.47 17.82 -1.40
N ARG A 7 8.38 18.76 -0.46
CA ARG A 7 7.92 18.47 0.91
C ARG A 7 6.47 18.00 0.94
N LYS A 8 5.56 18.65 0.21
CA LYS A 8 4.16 18.21 0.10
C LYS A 8 4.03 16.83 -0.56
N LEU A 9 4.83 16.57 -1.60
CA LEU A 9 4.87 15.29 -2.30
C LEU A 9 5.34 14.16 -1.37
N LEU A 10 6.42 14.37 -0.61
CA LEU A 10 6.92 13.39 0.37
C LEU A 10 5.86 13.08 1.45
N ILE A 11 5.15 14.09 1.95
CA ILE A 11 4.05 13.87 2.91
C ILE A 11 2.95 13.01 2.27
N GLY A 12 2.56 13.31 1.03
CA GLY A 12 1.57 12.51 0.30
C GLY A 12 2.01 11.05 0.11
N LEU A 13 3.27 10.83 -0.26
CA LEU A 13 3.85 9.49 -0.40
C LEU A 13 3.91 8.75 0.94
N MET A 14 4.24 9.44 2.04
CA MET A 14 4.21 8.84 3.38
C MET A 14 2.79 8.42 3.80
N ILE A 15 1.78 9.25 3.54
CA ILE A 15 0.38 8.90 3.82
C ILE A 15 -0.03 7.67 3.01
N LEU A 16 0.35 7.64 1.72
CA LEU A 16 0.05 6.51 0.84
C LEU A 16 0.76 5.22 1.30
N LEU A 17 1.99 5.32 1.80
CA LEU A 17 2.73 4.20 2.38
C LEU A 17 1.97 3.61 3.58
N VAL A 18 1.52 4.47 4.51
CA VAL A 18 0.74 4.05 5.68
C VAL A 18 -0.57 3.40 5.25
N LEU A 19 -1.26 3.96 4.25
CA LEU A 19 -2.50 3.39 3.72
C LEU A 19 -2.29 1.98 3.16
N PHE A 20 -1.25 1.76 2.35
CA PHE A 20 -0.95 0.42 1.84
C PHE A 20 -0.53 -0.56 2.93
N ALA A 21 0.19 -0.10 3.95
CA ALA A 21 0.52 -0.93 5.11
C ALA A 21 -0.74 -1.36 5.88
N LEU A 22 -1.72 -0.47 6.06
CA LEU A 22 -2.99 -0.81 6.71
C LEU A 22 -3.79 -1.82 5.89
N ILE A 23 -3.89 -1.62 4.57
CA ILE A 23 -4.58 -2.57 3.67
C ILE A 23 -3.89 -3.94 3.73
N PHE A 24 -2.57 -3.98 3.74
CA PHE A 24 -1.80 -5.21 3.88
C PHE A 24 -2.13 -5.94 5.19
N ILE A 25 -2.13 -5.22 6.32
CA ILE A 25 -2.43 -5.81 7.64
C ILE A 25 -3.86 -6.35 7.67
N LEU A 26 -4.84 -5.58 7.16
CA LEU A 26 -6.23 -6.02 7.09
C LEU A 26 -6.38 -7.29 6.24
N ALA A 27 -5.78 -7.31 5.05
CA ALA A 27 -5.81 -8.48 4.18
C ALA A 27 -5.16 -9.72 4.83
N LEU A 28 -4.09 -9.52 5.61
CA LEU A 28 -3.42 -10.61 6.32
C LEU A 28 -4.26 -11.14 7.49
N VAL A 29 -4.91 -10.26 8.25
CA VAL A 29 -5.84 -10.63 9.33
C VAL A 29 -7.05 -11.38 8.76
N ASP A 30 -7.63 -10.89 7.67
CA ASP A 30 -8.82 -11.49 7.06
C ASP A 30 -8.50 -12.83 6.39
N LEU A 31 -7.29 -12.98 5.81
CA LEU A 31 -6.79 -14.27 5.35
C LEU A 31 -6.69 -15.28 6.48
N GLN A 32 -6.18 -14.88 7.65
CA GLN A 32 -6.10 -15.75 8.82
C GLN A 32 -7.48 -16.10 9.40
N ARG A 33 -8.44 -15.18 9.31
CA ARG A 33 -9.82 -15.38 9.77
C ARG A 33 -10.70 -16.14 8.78
N GLY A 34 -10.22 -16.36 7.56
CA GLY A 34 -10.97 -17.06 6.51
C GLY A 34 -12.15 -16.25 5.96
N VAL A 35 -12.08 -14.92 6.03
CA VAL A 35 -13.13 -14.01 5.55
C VAL A 35 -12.65 -13.20 4.35
N PRO A 36 -13.52 -12.87 3.38
CA PRO A 36 -13.16 -12.01 2.26
C PRO A 36 -13.05 -10.55 2.71
N LEU A 37 -12.05 -9.84 2.19
CA LEU A 37 -11.79 -8.44 2.53
C LEU A 37 -12.80 -7.45 1.90
N PHE A 38 -13.12 -7.65 0.63
CA PHE A 38 -13.99 -6.82 -0.20
C PHE A 38 -15.21 -7.56 -0.73
N GLY A 39 -15.21 -8.90 -0.72
CA GLY A 39 -16.36 -9.70 -1.14
C GLY A 39 -16.58 -9.64 -2.65
N THR A 40 -15.50 -9.74 -3.43
CA THR A 40 -15.49 -9.57 -4.89
C THR A 40 -16.14 -10.71 -5.68
N GLY A 41 -16.63 -11.75 -4.99
CA GLY A 41 -17.12 -12.99 -5.58
C GLY A 41 -16.01 -14.01 -5.88
N LEU A 42 -14.74 -13.64 -5.66
CA LEU A 42 -13.62 -14.57 -5.63
C LEU A 42 -13.62 -15.37 -4.33
N ARG A 43 -12.90 -16.51 -4.33
CA ARG A 43 -12.61 -17.20 -3.08
C ARG A 43 -11.78 -16.28 -2.16
N TYR A 44 -12.09 -16.28 -0.87
CA TYR A 44 -11.48 -15.37 0.11
C TYR A 44 -9.95 -15.49 0.15
N ASP A 45 -9.41 -16.70 -0.04
CA ASP A 45 -7.98 -16.97 -0.06
C ASP A 45 -7.30 -16.28 -1.25
N VAL A 46 -7.88 -16.41 -2.44
CA VAL A 46 -7.37 -15.76 -3.66
C VAL A 46 -7.46 -14.24 -3.55
N GLU A 47 -8.58 -13.73 -3.05
CA GLU A 47 -8.81 -12.29 -2.90
C GLU A 47 -7.77 -11.67 -1.96
N ASN A 48 -7.66 -12.20 -0.74
CA ASN A 48 -6.77 -11.64 0.27
C ASN A 48 -5.30 -11.78 -0.13
N VAL A 49 -4.89 -12.91 -0.71
CA VAL A 49 -3.52 -13.10 -1.23
C VAL A 49 -3.21 -12.09 -2.34
N THR A 50 -4.16 -11.84 -3.25
CA THR A 50 -3.98 -10.85 -4.31
C THR A 50 -3.79 -9.46 -3.73
N VAL A 51 -4.61 -9.07 -2.76
CA VAL A 51 -4.49 -7.76 -2.08
C VAL A 51 -3.17 -7.63 -1.34
N ILE A 52 -2.71 -8.69 -0.66
CA ILE A 52 -1.40 -8.74 0.00
C ILE A 52 -0.28 -8.48 -1.02
N ILE A 53 -0.27 -9.19 -2.16
CA ILE A 53 0.74 -9.02 -3.21
C ILE A 53 0.72 -7.60 -3.76
N LEU A 54 -0.46 -7.07 -4.12
CA LEU A 54 -0.61 -5.71 -4.65
C LEU A 54 -0.17 -4.65 -3.63
N SER A 55 -0.44 -4.87 -2.35
CA SER A 55 -0.02 -3.96 -1.27
C SER A 55 1.50 -3.93 -1.14
N ILE A 56 2.18 -5.10 -1.17
CA ILE A 56 3.65 -5.17 -1.16
C ILE A 56 4.25 -4.41 -2.37
N LEU A 57 3.75 -4.69 -3.58
CA LEU A 57 4.24 -4.04 -4.80
C LEU A 57 4.06 -2.51 -4.73
N SER A 58 2.93 -2.06 -4.19
CA SER A 58 2.63 -0.64 -4.02
C SER A 58 3.54 0.02 -2.98
N ILE A 59 3.80 -0.66 -1.85
CA ILE A 59 4.76 -0.20 -0.83
C ILE A 59 6.15 -0.04 -1.44
N VAL A 60 6.66 -1.04 -2.17
CA VAL A 60 7.97 -0.98 -2.84
C VAL A 60 8.03 0.19 -3.83
N LYS A 61 6.96 0.40 -4.61
CA LYS A 61 6.88 1.51 -5.55
C LYS A 61 6.89 2.87 -4.85
N VAL A 62 6.14 3.03 -3.76
CA VAL A 62 6.13 4.27 -2.97
C VAL A 62 7.50 4.55 -2.36
N ILE A 63 8.17 3.54 -1.80
CA ILE A 63 9.53 3.68 -1.25
C ILE A 63 10.52 4.14 -2.34
N ARG A 64 10.47 3.53 -3.53
CA ARG A 64 11.32 3.95 -4.67
C ARG A 64 11.08 5.41 -5.04
N GLU A 65 9.83 5.85 -5.03
CA GLU A 65 9.49 7.22 -5.39
C GLU A 65 9.88 8.23 -4.29
N ILE A 66 9.82 7.84 -3.01
CA ILE A 66 10.36 8.64 -1.91
C ILE A 66 11.86 8.86 -2.08
N ILE A 67 12.63 7.77 -2.31
CA ILE A 67 14.09 7.83 -2.50
C ILE A 67 14.44 8.74 -3.69
N LYS A 68 13.72 8.58 -4.81
CA LYS A 68 13.92 9.39 -6.02
C LYS A 68 13.64 10.87 -5.79
N VAL A 69 12.58 11.21 -5.05
CA VAL A 69 12.22 12.61 -4.74
C VAL A 69 13.22 13.23 -3.77
N GLU A 70 13.76 12.45 -2.84
CA GLU A 70 14.76 12.90 -1.86
C GLU A 70 16.14 13.16 -2.49
N HIS A 71 16.54 12.35 -3.48
CA HIS A 71 17.84 12.47 -4.16
C HIS A 71 17.85 13.40 -5.39
N GLN A 72 16.69 13.95 -5.78
CA GLN A 72 16.56 15.02 -6.79
C GLN A 72 16.60 16.41 -6.14
#